data_AF-A0A8J3S3D9-F1
#
_entry.id   AF-A0A8J3S3D9-F1
#
_cell.length_a   1.000
_cell.length_b   1.000
_cell.length_c   1.000
_cell.angle_alpha   90.00
_cell.angle_beta   90.00
_cell.angle_gamma   90.00
#
_symmetry.space_group_name_H-M   'P 1'
#
loop_
_entity.id
_entity.type
_entity.pdbx_description
1 polymer ?
#
loop_
_entity_poly.entity_id
_entity_poly.type
_entity_poly.pdbx_seq_one_letter_code
_entity_poly.pdbx_strand_id
1 'polypeptide(L)'
;MRTMLSLPCQKPNGPAITDLSSLVSKFGTCVGALNPDAWFPPEPNPSGGESPEALAIRRADYENTARQLCGPCPVRTQCLELALREEHDLPQTWFHGIRGGKAPWQRRSMVRRRRQAAARQITETSEAVA
;
A
#
# COMPACT_ATOMS: atom_id res chain seq x y z
N MET A 1 -27.41 31.46 26.59
CA MET A 1 -26.01 31.64 26.14
C MET A 1 -25.35 30.27 26.14
N ARG A 2 -25.24 29.60 24.98
CA ARG A 2 -24.56 28.30 24.85
C ARG A 2 -23.18 28.54 24.28
N THR A 3 -22.16 28.31 25.09
CA THR A 3 -20.74 28.38 24.73
C THR A 3 -20.47 27.32 23.66
N MET A 4 -20.07 27.74 22.45
CA MET A 4 -19.53 26.83 21.44
C MET A 4 -18.14 26.40 21.87
N LEU A 5 -18.03 25.21 22.48
CA LEU A 5 -16.76 24.53 22.65
C LEU A 5 -16.30 24.05 21.26
N SER A 6 -15.35 24.78 20.69
CA SER A 6 -14.60 24.37 19.50
C SER A 6 -13.90 23.04 19.81
N LEU A 7 -14.33 21.97 19.15
CA LEU A 7 -13.68 20.66 19.24
C LEU A 7 -12.28 20.76 18.59
N PRO A 8 -11.21 20.27 19.24
CA PRO A 8 -9.88 20.30 18.67
C PRO A 8 -9.81 19.44 17.42
N CYS A 9 -9.17 19.98 16.38
CA CYS A 9 -8.79 19.28 15.16
C CYS A 9 -8.05 17.98 15.51
N GLN A 10 -8.74 16.84 15.41
CA GLN A 10 -8.14 15.54 15.65
C GLN A 10 -7.10 15.30 14.55
N LYS A 11 -5.81 15.28 14.94
CA LYS A 11 -4.73 14.86 14.04
C LYS A 11 -4.99 13.41 13.59
N PRO A 12 -4.64 13.04 12.36
CA PRO A 12 -4.79 11.65 11.92
C PRO A 12 -4.03 10.73 12.87
N ASN A 13 -4.71 9.71 13.39
CA ASN A 13 -4.15 8.71 14.30
C ASN A 13 -3.15 7.81 13.54
N GLY A 14 -1.89 8.26 13.44
CA GLY A 14 -0.78 7.48 12.88
C GLY A 14 0.47 8.33 12.58
N PRO A 15 1.65 7.70 12.37
CA PRO A 15 2.88 8.42 12.01
C PRO A 15 2.70 9.19 10.69
N ALA A 16 3.40 10.30 10.50
CA ALA A 16 3.32 11.04 9.23
C ALA A 16 3.95 10.23 8.07
N ILE A 17 3.57 10.52 6.83
CA ILE A 17 4.18 9.88 5.63
C ILE A 17 5.70 10.08 5.62
N THR A 18 6.18 11.26 6.06
CA THR A 18 7.61 11.59 6.18
C THR A 18 8.34 10.68 7.17
N ASP A 19 7.70 10.32 8.28
CA ASP A 19 8.29 9.45 9.31
C ASP A 19 8.40 8.02 8.79
N LEU A 20 7.34 7.54 8.13
CA LEU A 20 7.32 6.23 7.49
C LEU A 20 8.37 6.14 6.37
N SER A 21 8.48 7.17 5.54
CA SER A 21 9.50 7.26 4.48
C SER A 21 10.91 7.20 5.08
N SER A 22 11.18 7.99 6.12
CA SER A 22 12.47 7.99 6.81
C SER A 22 12.83 6.63 7.41
N LEU A 23 11.87 5.93 8.02
CA LEU A 23 12.08 4.57 8.54
C LEU A 23 12.42 3.58 7.41
N VAL A 24 11.69 3.63 6.30
CA VAL A 24 11.92 2.73 5.15
C VAL A 24 13.28 2.98 4.53
N SER A 25 13.65 4.24 4.30
CA SER A 25 14.94 4.62 3.73
C SER A 25 16.12 4.28 4.63
N LYS A 26 15.93 4.20 5.95
CA LYS A 26 17.00 3.89 6.91
C LYS A 26 17.16 2.39 7.20
N PHE A 27 16.05 1.66 7.26
CA PHE A 27 16.03 0.29 7.80
C PHE A 27 15.47 -0.75 6.84
N GLY A 28 15.06 -0.36 5.63
CA GLY A 28 14.55 -1.30 4.63
C GLY A 28 15.64 -2.25 4.15
N THR A 29 15.37 -3.56 4.12
CA THR A 29 16.30 -4.56 3.56
C THR A 29 16.63 -4.31 2.07
N CYS A 30 15.75 -3.61 1.35
CA CYS A 30 16.01 -3.17 -0.02
C CYS A 30 17.10 -2.09 -0.11
N VAL A 31 17.32 -1.33 0.97
CA VAL A 31 18.30 -0.24 1.00
C VAL A 31 19.70 -0.84 1.03
N GLY A 32 20.46 -0.60 -0.04
CA GLY A 32 21.80 -1.18 -0.20
C GLY A 32 21.80 -2.67 -0.54
N ALA A 33 20.67 -3.23 -0.99
CA ALA A 33 20.64 -4.60 -1.46
C ALA A 33 21.61 -4.81 -2.65
N LEU A 34 22.30 -5.96 -2.67
CA LEU A 34 23.23 -6.31 -3.74
C LEU A 34 22.57 -6.34 -5.14
N ASN A 35 21.27 -6.65 -5.18
CA ASN A 35 20.48 -6.63 -6.39
C ASN A 35 19.20 -5.79 -6.16
N PRO A 36 19.19 -4.50 -6.54
CA PRO A 36 18.01 -3.64 -6.45
C PRO A 36 16.84 -4.13 -7.31
N ASP A 37 17.12 -4.76 -8.45
CA ASP A 37 16.10 -5.24 -9.40
C ASP A 37 15.27 -6.39 -8.82
N ALA A 38 15.75 -7.05 -7.76
CA ALA A 38 14.97 -8.06 -7.04
C ALA A 38 13.64 -7.50 -6.49
N TRP A 39 13.56 -6.18 -6.21
CA TRP A 39 12.31 -5.51 -5.80
C TRP A 39 11.44 -5.05 -6.98
N PHE A 40 11.93 -5.19 -8.21
CA PHE A 40 11.22 -4.87 -9.45
C PHE A 40 11.20 -6.05 -10.43
N PRO A 41 10.75 -7.25 -10.01
CA PRO A 41 10.68 -8.37 -10.92
C PRO A 41 9.65 -8.12 -12.04
N PRO A 42 9.79 -8.78 -13.21
CA PRO A 42 8.87 -8.60 -14.34
C PRO A 42 7.41 -8.86 -13.94
N GLU A 43 6.58 -7.82 -14.04
CA GLU A 43 5.16 -7.93 -13.71
C GLU A 43 4.44 -8.81 -14.75
N PRO A 44 3.53 -9.72 -14.32
CA PRO A 44 2.69 -10.47 -15.24
C PRO A 44 1.78 -9.51 -16.03
N ASN A 45 1.65 -9.72 -17.34
CA ASN A 45 0.89 -8.84 -18.23
C ASN A 45 -0.41 -9.54 -18.67
N PRO A 46 -1.59 -9.18 -18.09
CA PRO A 46 -2.85 -9.79 -18.49
C PRO A 46 -3.22 -9.59 -19.95
N SER A 47 -2.65 -8.57 -20.61
CA SER A 47 -2.86 -8.28 -22.04
C SER A 47 -1.83 -8.94 -22.95
N GLY A 48 -0.86 -9.69 -22.38
CA GLY A 48 0.28 -10.27 -23.10
C GLY A 48 0.00 -11.56 -23.86
N GLY A 49 -1.26 -11.99 -23.97
CA GLY A 49 -1.64 -13.24 -24.64
C GLY A 49 -1.33 -14.52 -23.86
N GLU A 50 -0.92 -14.41 -22.59
CA GLU A 50 -0.73 -15.56 -21.69
C GLU A 50 -2.08 -16.20 -21.35
N SER A 51 -2.10 -17.53 -21.15
CA SER A 51 -3.31 -18.21 -20.66
C SER A 51 -3.66 -17.74 -19.23
N PRO A 52 -4.95 -17.80 -18.82
CA PRO A 52 -5.35 -17.46 -17.46
C PRO A 52 -4.59 -18.25 -16.37
N GLU A 53 -4.27 -19.51 -16.63
CA GLU A 53 -3.55 -20.39 -15.72
C GLU A 53 -2.08 -19.96 -15.58
N ALA A 54 -1.42 -19.67 -16.70
CA ALA A 54 -0.04 -19.17 -16.70
C ALA A 54 0.05 -17.83 -15.95
N LEU A 55 -0.91 -16.93 -16.17
CA LEU A 55 -1.00 -15.66 -15.45
C LEU A 55 -1.18 -15.87 -13.95
N ALA A 56 -2.02 -16.82 -13.54
CA ALA A 56 -2.24 -17.14 -12.13
C ALA A 56 -0.97 -17.67 -11.44
N ILE A 57 -0.24 -18.57 -12.10
CA ILE A 57 1.03 -19.12 -11.61
C ILE A 57 2.05 -17.99 -11.44
N ARG A 58 2.27 -17.17 -12.48
CA ARG A 58 3.22 -16.05 -12.42
C ARG A 58 2.88 -15.04 -11.32
N ARG A 59 1.59 -14.77 -11.10
CA ARG A 59 1.16 -13.91 -9.98
C ARG A 59 1.47 -14.56 -8.63
N ALA A 60 1.20 -15.86 -8.48
CA ALA A 60 1.53 -16.58 -7.25
C ALA A 60 3.04 -16.55 -6.96
N ASP A 61 3.87 -16.77 -7.98
CA ASP A 61 5.33 -16.71 -7.86
C ASP A 61 5.81 -15.32 -7.46
N TYR A 62 5.30 -14.26 -8.10
CA TYR A 62 5.62 -12.89 -7.72
C TYR A 62 5.23 -12.59 -6.26
N GLU A 63 4.06 -13.05 -5.82
CA GLU A 63 3.62 -12.90 -4.43
C GLU A 63 4.52 -13.68 -3.45
N ASN A 64 5.01 -14.86 -3.85
CA ASN A 64 5.99 -15.64 -3.09
C ASN A 64 7.31 -14.87 -2.96
N THR A 65 7.83 -14.35 -4.06
CA THR A 65 9.04 -13.51 -4.08
C THR A 65 8.88 -12.30 -3.16
N ALA A 66 7.74 -11.61 -3.22
CA ALA A 66 7.46 -10.48 -2.33
C ALA A 66 7.50 -10.86 -0.85
N ARG A 67 6.91 -12.01 -0.49
CA ARG A 67 6.93 -12.52 0.89
C ARG A 67 8.34 -12.89 1.35
N GLN A 68 9.15 -13.51 0.48
CA GLN A 68 10.52 -13.91 0.82
C GLN A 68 11.43 -12.69 1.01
N LEU A 69 11.46 -11.76 0.06
CA LEU A 69 12.33 -10.58 0.11
C LEU A 69 12.02 -9.68 1.30
N CYS A 70 10.74 -9.46 1.60
CA CYS A 70 10.34 -8.58 2.70
C CYS A 70 10.15 -9.32 4.02
N GLY A 71 10.15 -10.65 4.04
CA GLY A 71 9.96 -11.49 5.22
C GLY A 71 10.77 -11.06 6.44
N PRO A 72 12.10 -10.93 6.32
CA PRO A 72 12.98 -10.54 7.42
C PRO A 72 13.10 -9.02 7.63
N CYS A 73 12.43 -8.19 6.83
CA CYS A 73 12.61 -6.74 6.86
C CYS A 73 11.99 -6.12 8.12
N PRO A 74 12.76 -5.38 8.95
CA PRO A 74 12.29 -4.87 10.24
C PRO A 74 11.21 -3.80 10.10
N VAL A 75 11.13 -3.14 8.94
CA VAL A 75 10.16 -2.08 8.63
C VAL A 75 9.10 -2.51 7.62
N ARG A 76 8.85 -3.83 7.47
CA ARG A 76 7.89 -4.37 6.50
C ARG A 76 6.49 -3.74 6.63
N THR A 77 5.98 -3.61 7.85
CA THR A 77 4.63 -3.08 8.11
C THR A 77 4.57 -1.58 7.80
N GLN A 78 5.58 -0.82 8.20
CA GLN A 78 5.71 0.61 7.94
C GLN A 78 5.84 0.88 6.44
N CYS A 79 6.61 0.05 5.74
CA CYS A 79 6.75 0.09 4.28
C CYS A 79 5.42 -0.18 3.57
N LEU A 80 4.63 -1.15 4.05
CA LEU A 80 3.31 -1.42 3.49
C LEU A 80 2.37 -0.24 3.73
N GLU A 81 2.36 0.33 4.94
CA GLU A 81 1.52 1.49 5.24
C GLU A 81 1.91 2.72 4.43
N LEU A 82 3.21 3.00 4.29
CA LEU A 82 3.72 4.06 3.44
C LEU A 82 3.21 3.90 2.01
N ALA A 83 3.40 2.71 1.43
CA ALA A 83 2.98 2.41 0.07
C ALA A 83 1.49 2.66 -0.12
N LEU A 84 0.64 2.16 0.78
CA LEU A 84 -0.81 2.32 0.68
C LEU A 84 -1.29 3.77 0.83
N ARG A 85 -0.53 4.62 1.53
CA ARG A 85 -0.84 6.06 1.66
C ARG A 85 -0.45 6.81 0.41
N GLU A 86 0.78 6.62 -0.08
CA GLU A 86 1.24 7.25 -1.31
C GLU A 86 0.37 6.83 -2.50
N GLU A 87 0.03 5.55 -2.58
CA GLU A 87 -0.80 4.96 -3.62
C GLU A 87 -2.29 5.33 -3.48
N HIS A 88 -2.73 5.91 -2.34
CA HIS A 88 -4.14 6.26 -2.12
C HIS A 88 -4.65 7.30 -3.09
N ASP A 89 -3.82 8.22 -3.55
CA ASP A 89 -4.20 9.32 -4.44
C ASP A 89 -3.67 9.14 -5.87
N LEU A 90 -2.96 8.05 -6.12
CA LEU A 90 -2.33 7.79 -7.42
C LEU A 90 -3.21 6.94 -8.35
N PRO A 91 -3.00 7.05 -9.68
CA PRO A 91 -3.52 6.10 -10.65
C PRO A 91 -2.99 4.69 -10.37
N GLN A 92 -3.84 3.67 -10.50
CA GLN A 92 -3.46 2.27 -10.25
C GLN A 92 -2.35 1.76 -11.19
N THR A 93 -2.22 2.40 -12.37
CA THR A 93 -1.17 2.10 -13.35
C THR A 93 0.23 2.45 -12.87
N TRP A 94 0.37 3.27 -11.83
CA TRP A 94 1.68 3.68 -11.27
C TRP A 94 2.16 2.75 -10.16
N PHE A 95 1.37 1.74 -9.81
CA PHE A 95 1.72 0.81 -8.75
C PHE A 95 2.63 -0.23 -9.38
N HIS A 96 3.90 -0.17 -8.99
CA HIS A 96 4.94 -1.07 -9.49
C HIS A 96 5.75 -1.70 -8.37
N GLY A 97 6.40 -2.82 -8.69
CA GLY A 97 7.37 -3.46 -7.81
C GLY A 97 6.81 -4.00 -6.49
N ILE A 98 7.71 -4.54 -5.67
CA ILE A 98 7.44 -5.12 -4.37
C ILE A 98 7.59 -4.04 -3.30
N ARG A 99 6.53 -3.81 -2.52
CA ARG A 99 6.56 -2.93 -1.34
C ARG A 99 5.87 -3.60 -0.17
N GLY A 100 6.47 -3.56 1.01
CA GLY A 100 5.88 -4.12 2.24
C GLY A 100 5.49 -5.60 2.16
N GLY A 101 6.18 -6.39 1.32
CA GLY A 101 5.88 -7.80 1.08
C GLY A 101 4.62 -8.05 0.26
N LYS A 102 4.19 -7.07 -0.53
CA LYS A 102 3.01 -7.15 -1.40
C LYS A 102 3.35 -6.84 -2.84
N ALA A 103 2.72 -7.57 -3.75
CA ALA A 103 2.70 -7.28 -5.18
C ALA A 103 1.79 -6.07 -5.50
N PRO A 104 1.98 -5.40 -6.65
CA PRO A 104 1.18 -4.23 -7.02
C PRO A 104 -0.33 -4.46 -7.00
N TRP A 105 -0.81 -5.58 -7.56
CA TRP A 105 -2.25 -5.90 -7.58
C TRP A 105 -2.84 -6.16 -6.20
N GLN A 106 -2.05 -6.69 -5.26
CA GLN A 106 -2.49 -6.85 -3.88
C GLN A 106 -2.69 -5.47 -3.24
N ARG A 107 -1.77 -4.53 -3.48
CA ARG A 107 -1.89 -3.15 -2.99
C ARG A 107 -3.04 -2.39 -3.67
N ARG A 108 -3.23 -2.52 -4.98
CA ARG A 108 -4.42 -2.00 -5.70
C ARG A 108 -5.72 -2.46 -5.03
N SER A 109 -5.83 -3.74 -4.69
CA SER A 109 -6.99 -4.29 -3.97
C SER A 109 -7.14 -3.72 -2.55
N MET A 110 -6.04 -3.47 -1.85
CA MET A 110 -6.05 -2.85 -0.51
C MET A 110 -6.46 -1.37 -0.57
N VAL A 111 -5.88 -0.57 -1.47
CA VAL A 111 -6.25 0.84 -1.68
C VAL A 111 -7.71 0.97 -2.08
N ARG A 112 -8.19 0.13 -3.01
CA ARG A 112 -9.61 0.10 -3.39
C ARG A 112 -10.51 -0.14 -2.19
N ARG A 113 -10.18 -1.12 -1.33
CA ARG A 113 -10.93 -1.39 -0.09
C ARG A 113 -10.91 -0.22 0.88
N ARG A 114 -9.76 0.46 1.05
CA ARG A 114 -9.66 1.67 1.90
C ARG A 114 -10.52 2.82 1.38
N ARG A 115 -10.49 3.08 0.07
CA ARG A 115 -11.34 4.11 -0.57
C ARG A 115 -12.83 3.79 -0.38
N GLN A 116 -13.24 2.53 -0.57
CA GLN A 116 -14.62 2.10 -0.35
C GLN A 116 -15.05 2.25 1.11
N ALA A 117 -14.19 1.91 2.07
CA ALA A 117 -14.49 2.08 3.49
C ALA A 117 -14.64 3.57 3.87
N ALA A 118 -13.75 4.43 3.38
CA ALA A 118 -13.83 5.87 3.60
C ALA A 118 -15.12 6.47 3.02
N ALA A 119 -15.52 6.06 1.80
CA ALA A 119 -16.75 6.52 1.19
C ALA A 119 -17.99 6.14 2.01
N ARG A 120 -18.05 4.90 2.53
CA ARG A 120 -19.16 4.45 3.40
C ARG A 120 -19.27 5.28 4.69
N GLN A 121 -18.13 5.55 5.34
CA GLN A 121 -18.09 6.38 6.55
C GLN A 121 -18.58 7.81 6.29
N ILE A 122 -18.24 8.39 5.14
CA ILE A 122 -18.71 9.73 4.74
C ILE A 122 -20.24 9.71 4.60
N THR A 123 -20.80 8.70 3.93
CA THR A 123 -22.26 8.54 3.81
C THR A 123 -22.94 8.40 5.17
N GLU A 124 -22.47 7.48 6.01
CA GLU A 124 -23.04 7.22 7.35
C GLU A 124 -22.97 8.47 8.26
N THR A 125 -21.85 9.19 8.23
CA THR A 125 -21.69 10.43 9.03
C THR A 125 -22.59 11.55 8.49
N SER A 126 -22.75 11.64 7.18
CA SER A 126 -23.63 12.64 6.55
C SER A 126 -25.10 12.38 6.90
N GLU A 127 -25.50 11.12 6.99
CA GLU A 127 -26.85 10.71 7.42
C GLU A 127 -27.07 10.95 8.92
N ALA A 128 -26.08 10.69 9.78
CA ALA A 128 -26.21 10.86 11.23
C ALA A 128 -26.26 12.33 11.70
N VAL A 129 -25.87 13.27 10.85
CA VAL A 129 -25.86 14.71 11.12
C VAL A 129 -27.13 15.40 10.55
N ALA A 130 -27.88 14.73 9.68
CA ALA A 130 -29.15 15.19 9.11
C ALA A 130 -30.32 14.97 10.08
#